data_AF-A0A2V8DZD9-F1
#
_entry.id   AF-A0A2V8DZD9-F1
#
_cell.length_a   1.000
_cell.length_b   1.000
_cell.length_c   1.000
_cell.angle_alpha   90.00
_cell.angle_beta   90.00
_cell.angle_gamma   90.00
#
_symmetry.space_group_name_H-M   'P 1'
#
loop_
_entity.id
_entity.type
_entity.pdbx_description
1 polymer ?
#
loop_
_entity_poly.entity_id
_entity_poly.type
_entity_poly.pdbx_seq_one_letter_code
_entity_poly.pdbx_strand_id
1 'polypeptide(L)'
;MYAPSLGSTSLLKMKVTPPVALAPGHFNVQLSVETDEDNRMLEVSVESSDFYRSSRIQLNGSSAPRLNVVQFGNLPAGDYEVSGILVGTRGPRATVSLAARVAPGVGSPR
;
A
#
# COMPACT_ATOMS: atom_id res chain seq x y z
N MET A 1 -29.44 -10.19 5.90
CA MET A 1 -29.53 -8.85 5.29
C MET A 1 -28.43 -7.99 5.88
N TYR A 2 -27.48 -7.52 5.07
CA TYR A 2 -26.72 -6.27 5.27
C TYR A 2 -26.11 -5.93 3.91
N ALA A 3 -26.55 -4.81 3.33
CA ALA A 3 -25.89 -4.21 2.18
C ALA A 3 -25.76 -2.72 2.47
N PRO A 4 -24.53 -2.21 2.60
CA PRO A 4 -24.28 -0.81 2.36
C PRO A 4 -23.33 -0.70 1.17
N SER A 5 -23.88 -0.49 -0.03
CA SER A 5 -23.13 0.09 -1.14
C SER A 5 -23.68 1.49 -1.38
N LEU A 6 -23.35 2.40 -0.47
CA LEU A 6 -23.64 3.82 -0.58
C LEU A 6 -22.33 4.57 -0.82
N GLY A 7 -22.16 5.06 -2.04
CA GLY A 7 -21.10 5.99 -2.43
C GLY A 7 -19.74 5.33 -2.68
N SER A 8 -19.36 5.15 -3.94
CA SER A 8 -17.99 4.78 -4.33
C SER A 8 -17.02 5.97 -4.15
N THR A 9 -16.98 6.55 -2.95
CA THR A 9 -15.91 7.47 -2.54
C THR A 9 -14.85 6.60 -1.88
N SER A 10 -13.84 6.19 -2.64
CA SER A 10 -12.75 5.36 -2.12
C SER A 10 -12.00 6.13 -1.02
N LEU A 11 -12.26 5.80 0.25
CA LEU A 11 -11.66 6.42 1.44
C LEU A 11 -10.13 6.29 1.47
N LEU A 12 -9.63 5.30 0.74
CA LEU A 12 -8.22 5.02 0.54
C LEU A 12 -7.96 4.83 -0.97
N LYS A 13 -7.00 5.57 -1.50
CA LYS A 13 -6.46 5.36 -2.85
C LYS A 13 -4.98 4.99 -2.70
N MET A 14 -4.52 4.08 -3.53
CA MET A 14 -3.13 3.66 -3.55
C MET A 14 -2.56 3.75 -4.95
N LYS A 15 -1.29 4.10 -5.04
CA LYS A 15 -0.51 4.05 -6.28
C LYS A 15 0.87 3.51 -5.96
N VAL A 16 1.31 2.52 -6.75
CA VAL A 16 2.66 1.95 -6.67
C VAL A 16 3.46 2.48 -7.85
N THR A 17 4.65 3.01 -7.60
CA THR A 17 5.55 3.52 -8.65
C THR A 17 7.00 3.10 -8.41
N PRO A 18 7.70 2.53 -9.40
CA PRO A 18 7.15 2.02 -10.65
C PRO A 18 6.32 0.74 -10.44
N PRO A 19 5.36 0.40 -11.33
CA PRO A 19 4.65 -0.88 -11.28
C PRO A 19 5.56 -2.07 -11.63
N VAL A 20 6.67 -1.82 -12.34
CA VAL A 20 7.71 -2.80 -12.67
C VAL A 20 9.08 -2.22 -12.34
N ALA A 21 9.88 -2.91 -11.53
CA ALA A 21 11.25 -2.56 -11.15
C ALA A 21 12.25 -3.67 -11.53
N LEU A 22 13.55 -3.39 -11.48
CA LEU A 22 14.61 -4.40 -11.64
C LEU A 22 15.25 -4.72 -10.28
N ALA A 23 15.59 -5.98 -10.04
CA ALA A 23 16.21 -6.42 -8.79
C ALA A 23 17.66 -5.90 -8.65
N PRO A 24 18.08 -5.44 -7.46
CA PRO A 24 17.26 -5.19 -6.27
C PRO A 24 16.30 -4.00 -6.49
N GLY A 25 15.01 -4.26 -6.35
CA GLY A 25 13.93 -3.35 -6.71
C GLY A 25 13.62 -2.35 -5.61
N HIS A 26 12.93 -1.28 -6.00
CA HIS A 26 12.32 -0.34 -5.07
C HIS A 26 10.92 0.05 -5.56
N PHE A 27 9.98 0.19 -4.61
CA PHE A 27 8.63 0.69 -4.84
C PHE A 27 8.37 1.89 -3.95
N ASN A 28 7.81 2.94 -4.54
CA ASN A 28 7.18 4.03 -3.81
C ASN A 28 5.67 3.75 -3.79
N VAL A 29 5.13 3.53 -2.59
CA VAL A 29 3.70 3.33 -2.37
C VAL A 29 3.12 4.63 -1.83
N GLN A 30 2.31 5.28 -2.65
CA GLN A 30 1.62 6.51 -2.33
C GLN A 30 0.18 6.17 -1.95
N LEU A 31 -0.20 6.52 -0.73
CA LEU A 31 -1.52 6.28 -0.15
C LEU A 31 -2.19 7.63 0.11
N SER A 32 -3.33 7.84 -0.53
CA SER A 32 -4.18 9.00 -0.31
C SER A 32 -5.39 8.62 0.51
N VAL A 33 -5.51 9.23 1.69
CA VAL A 33 -6.55 8.95 2.68
C VAL A 33 -7.47 10.16 2.76
N GLU A 34 -8.78 9.92 2.67
CA GLU A 34 -9.77 10.96 2.93
C GLU A 34 -9.75 11.36 4.41
N THR A 35 -9.72 12.67 4.69
CA THR A 35 -9.65 13.21 6.06
C THR A 35 -10.91 12.85 6.84
N ASP A 36 -10.74 12.18 7.97
CA ASP A 36 -11.86 11.74 8.80
C ASP A 36 -11.40 11.49 10.25
N GLU A 37 -12.19 11.88 11.24
CA GLU A 37 -11.88 11.75 12.68
C GLU A 37 -11.79 10.29 13.16
N ASP A 38 -12.46 9.38 12.47
CA ASP A 38 -12.43 7.96 12.77
C ASP A 38 -11.13 7.30 12.29
N ASN A 39 -10.29 7.95 11.46
CA ASN A 39 -9.03 7.37 10.98
C ASN A 39 -8.00 7.23 12.11
N ARG A 40 -7.46 6.01 12.30
CA ARG A 40 -6.52 5.71 13.40
C ARG A 40 -5.19 5.11 12.95
N MET A 41 -5.22 4.32 11.90
CA MET A 41 -4.03 3.66 11.39
C MET A 41 -4.14 3.47 9.89
N LEU A 42 -3.03 3.61 9.20
CA LEU A 42 -2.83 3.14 7.84
C LEU A 42 -1.76 2.06 7.87
N GLU A 43 -2.15 0.85 7.47
CA GLU A 43 -1.22 -0.25 7.28
C GLU A 43 -0.96 -0.43 5.79
N VAL A 44 0.30 -0.62 5.40
CA VAL A 44 0.68 -0.98 4.05
C VAL A 44 1.63 -2.16 4.10
N SER A 45 1.32 -3.21 3.36
CA SER A 45 2.16 -4.39 3.20
C SER A 45 2.55 -4.59 1.74
N VAL A 46 3.72 -5.18 1.56
CA VAL A 46 4.24 -5.66 0.29
C VAL A 46 4.61 -7.11 0.53
N GLU A 47 3.91 -8.01 -0.16
CA GLU A 47 4.08 -9.45 -0.02
C GLU A 47 4.36 -10.12 -1.36
N SER A 48 5.14 -11.19 -1.31
CA SER A 48 5.45 -12.12 -2.38
C SER A 48 5.60 -13.51 -1.74
N SER A 49 5.76 -14.55 -2.55
CA SER A 49 5.83 -15.94 -2.06
C SER A 49 6.88 -16.15 -0.95
N ASP A 50 8.03 -15.50 -1.04
CA ASP A 50 9.16 -15.66 -0.12
C ASP A 50 9.55 -14.34 0.59
N PHE A 51 8.75 -13.28 0.46
CA PHE A 51 9.07 -11.97 1.02
C PHE A 51 7.82 -11.29 1.57
N TYR A 52 7.90 -10.81 2.80
CA TYR A 52 6.85 -10.00 3.41
C TYR A 52 7.47 -8.79 4.10
N ARG A 53 6.90 -7.60 3.86
CA ARG A 53 7.28 -6.38 4.57
C ARG A 53 6.05 -5.50 4.75
N SER A 54 5.85 -5.00 5.95
CA SER A 54 4.76 -4.09 6.27
C SER A 54 5.26 -2.81 6.95
N SER A 55 4.53 -1.73 6.76
CA SER A 55 4.70 -0.46 7.45
C SER A 55 3.35 -0.01 8.01
N ARG A 56 3.38 0.57 9.21
CA ARG A 56 2.20 1.09 9.90
C ARG A 56 2.41 2.56 10.20
N ILE A 57 1.42 3.37 9.88
CA ILE A 57 1.41 4.82 10.08
C ILE A 57 0.22 5.14 10.98
N GLN A 58 0.50 5.68 12.16
CA GLN A 58 -0.57 6.16 13.04
C GLN A 58 -1.18 7.43 12.45
N LEU A 59 -2.51 7.45 12.39
CA LEU A 59 -3.28 8.61 11.93
C LEU A 59 -3.96 9.25 13.13
N ASN A 60 -3.80 10.57 13.27
CA ASN A 60 -4.45 11.35 14.32
C ASN A 60 -5.80 11.91 13.82
N GLY A 61 -6.67 11.03 13.32
CA GLY A 61 -7.99 11.40 12.80
C GLY A 61 -7.91 12.47 11.71
N SER A 62 -8.66 13.56 11.89
CA SER A 62 -8.76 14.66 10.93
C SER A 62 -7.47 15.49 10.78
N SER A 63 -6.55 15.40 11.75
CA SER A 63 -5.24 16.06 11.68
C SER A 63 -4.20 15.25 10.91
N ALA A 64 -4.54 14.04 10.44
CA ALA A 64 -3.60 13.18 9.73
C ALA A 64 -3.30 13.70 8.30
N PRO A 65 -2.07 13.51 7.80
CA PRO A 65 -1.73 13.82 6.41
C PRO A 65 -2.62 13.04 5.44
N ARG A 66 -3.19 13.74 4.46
CA ARG A 66 -3.96 13.11 3.36
C ARG A 66 -3.09 12.24 2.48
N LEU A 67 -1.80 12.55 2.37
CA LEU A 67 -0.85 11.86 1.51
C LEU A 67 0.24 11.22 2.35
N ASN A 68 0.36 9.90 2.25
CA ASN A 68 1.39 9.12 2.92
C ASN A 68 2.22 8.40 1.84
N VAL A 69 3.54 8.52 1.91
CA VAL A 69 4.44 7.86 0.97
C VAL A 69 5.34 6.91 1.75
N VAL A 70 5.31 5.64 1.38
CA VAL A 70 6.16 4.60 1.98
C VAL A 70 7.06 4.04 0.90
N GLN A 71 8.36 4.01 1.19
CA GLN A 71 9.36 3.50 0.27
C GLN A 71 9.78 2.10 0.73
N PHE A 72 9.66 1.14 -0.17
CA PHE A 72 10.13 -0.22 0.01
C PHE A 72 11.32 -0.42 -0.92
N GLY A 73 12.50 -0.67 -0.38
CA GLY A 73 13.72 -0.90 -1.15
C GLY A 73 14.31 -2.28 -0.91
N ASN A 74 15.30 -2.64 -1.72
CA ASN A 74 15.99 -3.92 -1.65
C ASN A 74 15.04 -5.12 -1.81
N LEU A 75 14.07 -4.99 -2.72
CA LEU A 75 13.11 -6.04 -3.03
C LEU A 75 13.75 -7.06 -3.97
N PRO A 76 13.74 -8.37 -3.65
CA PRO A 76 14.18 -9.41 -4.57
C PRO A 76 13.29 -9.47 -5.82
N ALA A 77 13.73 -10.22 -6.84
CA ALA A 77 12.91 -10.49 -8.00
C ALA A 77 11.69 -11.32 -7.60
N GLY A 78 10.52 -10.95 -8.09
CA GLY A 78 9.26 -11.60 -7.75
C GLY A 78 8.05 -10.79 -8.17
N ASP A 79 6.89 -11.44 -8.13
CA ASP A 79 5.60 -10.80 -8.24
C ASP A 79 5.13 -10.43 -6.84
N TYR A 80 4.67 -9.19 -6.68
CA TYR A 80 4.30 -8.61 -5.40
C TYR A 80 2.85 -8.18 -5.39
N GLU A 81 2.16 -8.47 -4.29
CA GLU A 81 0.92 -7.84 -3.93
C GLU A 81 1.21 -6.73 -2.92
N VAL A 82 0.81 -5.51 -3.26
CA VAL A 82 0.88 -4.37 -2.35
C VAL A 82 -0.52 -4.12 -1.82
N SER A 83 -0.69 -4.17 -0.52
CA SER A 83 -1.98 -4.02 0.16
C SER A 83 -1.95 -2.82 1.09
N GLY A 84 -2.98 -1.99 1.05
CA GLY A 84 -3.19 -0.85 1.93
C GLY A 84 -4.51 -1.01 2.69
N ILE A 85 -4.46 -0.88 4.02
CA ILE A 85 -5.61 -1.01 4.91
C ILE A 85 -5.73 0.26 5.75
N LEU A 86 -6.85 0.95 5.61
CA LEU A 86 -7.23 2.06 6.47
C LEU A 86 -8.05 1.51 7.64
N VAL A 87 -7.56 1.68 8.85
CA VAL A 87 -8.23 1.26 10.09
C VAL A 87 -8.73 2.48 10.84
N GLY A 88 -9.97 2.41 11.29
CA GLY A 88 -10.57 3.41 12.15
C GLY A 88 -10.95 2.90 13.52
N THR A 89 -11.71 3.72 14.25
CA THR A 89 -12.16 3.46 15.63
C THR A 89 -12.94 2.14 15.81
N ARG A 90 -13.66 1.70 14.77
CA ARG A 90 -14.51 0.50 14.79
C ARG A 90 -13.93 -0.68 13.99
N GLY A 91 -12.71 -0.56 13.48
CA GLY A 91 -12.06 -1.58 12.64
C GLY A 91 -11.72 -1.09 11.23
N PRO A 92 -11.47 -2.01 10.28
CA PRO A 92 -11.11 -1.66 8.89
C PRO A 92 -12.21 -0.84 8.21
N ARG A 93 -11.83 0.28 7.61
CA ARG A 93 -12.72 1.19 6.88
C ARG A 93 -12.61 1.04 5.38
N ALA A 94 -11.39 0.78 4.88
CA ALA A 94 -11.13 0.56 3.47
C ALA A 94 -9.89 -0.30 3.28
N THR A 95 -9.90 -1.11 2.23
CA THR A 95 -8.78 -1.93 1.79
C THR A 95 -8.59 -1.75 0.30
N VAL A 96 -7.34 -1.67 -0.15
CA VAL A 96 -6.97 -1.61 -1.56
C VAL A 96 -5.76 -2.49 -1.79
N SER A 97 -5.74 -3.25 -2.87
CA SER A 97 -4.58 -4.05 -3.28
C SER A 97 -4.21 -3.76 -4.73
N LEU A 98 -2.91 -3.77 -5.02
CA LEU A 98 -2.36 -3.55 -6.36
C LEU A 98 -1.20 -4.53 -6.59
N ALA A 99 -1.14 -5.09 -7.78
CA ALA A 99 0.00 -5.89 -8.22
C ALA A 99 1.17 -5.00 -8.64
N ALA A 100 2.38 -5.41 -8.27
CA ALA A 100 3.63 -4.84 -8.74
C ALA A 100 4.64 -5.97 -9.01
N ARG A 101 5.64 -5.70 -9.83
CA ARG A 101 6.63 -6.72 -10.21
C ARG A 101 8.05 -6.21 -10.07
N VAL A 102 8.93 -7.06 -9.54
CA VAL A 102 10.37 -6.87 -9.63
C VAL A 102 10.92 -7.92 -10.57
N ALA A 103 11.33 -7.50 -11.75
CA ALA A 103 12.01 -8.37 -12.70
C ALA A 103 13.45 -8.65 -12.22
N PRO A 104 14.00 -9.85 -12.48
CA PRO A 104 15.41 -10.11 -12.23
C PRO A 104 16.27 -9.12 -13.03
N GLY A 105 17.25 -8.50 -12.36
CA GLY A 105 18.24 -7.68 -13.06
C GLY A 105 18.97 -8.56 -14.06
N VAL A 106 18.90 -8.23 -15.35
CA VAL A 106 19.66 -8.93 -16.38
C VAL A 106 21.12 -8.81 -15.99
N GLY A 107 21.73 -9.91 -15.54
CA GLY A 107 23.17 -9.98 -15.38
C GLY A 107 23.78 -9.64 -16.73
N SER A 108 24.58 -8.59 -16.80
CA SER A 108 25.33 -8.23 -18.00
C SER A 108 25.98 -9.50 -18.56
N PRO A 109 25.74 -9.89 -19.83
CA PRO A 109 26.56 -10.93 -20.44
C PRO A 109 28.01 -10.44 -20.39
N ARG A 110 28.89 -11.26 -19.80
CA ARG A 110 30.33 -11.02 -19.76
C ARG A 110 30.93 -11.18 -21.15
#